data_AF-A0A2H9TNC2-F1
#
_entry.id   AF-A0A2H9TNC2-F1
#
_cell.length_a   1.000
_cell.length_b   1.000
_cell.length_c   1.000
_cell.angle_alpha   90.00
_cell.angle_beta   90.00
_cell.angle_gamma   90.00
#
_symmetry.space_group_name_H-M   'P 1'
#
loop_
_entity.id
_entity.type
_entity.pdbx_description
1 polymer ?
#
loop_
_entity_poly.entity_id
_entity_poly.type
_entity_poly.pdbx_seq_one_letter_code
_entity_poly.pdbx_strand_id
1 'polypeptide(L)'
;MAKSPVAEISDILKSQGKFFSASQNVITPIALPEWTPTTITGNELSLRGHCMGHVTLLTICFTAYSEPHLESFRRPFLEAGGRLIDVRPLMSRIKWLLFSRLLRSTALATLPESIQNSFIVAYRPMQLLDTLTVPNYLGAYVYLIDRHAQVRWKASGKATEAELAAMKRITKELLSEK
;
A
#
# COMPACT_ATOMS: atom_id res chain seq x y z
N MET A 1 -15.09 8.86 10.20
CA MET A 1 -15.31 8.32 11.56
C MET A 1 -14.79 6.89 11.56
N ALA A 2 -13.85 6.53 12.45
CA ALA A 2 -13.34 5.17 12.51
C ALA A 2 -14.42 4.21 13.03
N LYS A 3 -14.56 3.03 12.42
CA LYS A 3 -15.50 1.99 12.89
C LYS A 3 -15.06 1.48 14.28
N SER A 4 -15.98 0.89 15.03
CA SER A 4 -15.60 0.23 16.28
C SER A 4 -14.70 -1.00 15.96
N PRO A 5 -13.76 -1.37 16.84
CA PRO A 5 -12.88 -2.52 16.60
C PRO A 5 -13.66 -3.82 16.33
N VAL A 6 -14.79 -4.02 16.99
CA VAL A 6 -15.66 -5.20 16.80
C VAL A 6 -16.27 -5.22 15.40
N ALA A 7 -16.72 -4.06 14.91
CA ALA A 7 -17.24 -3.94 13.55
C ALA A 7 -16.14 -4.22 12.51
N GLU A 8 -14.92 -3.70 12.74
CA GLU A 8 -13.80 -3.95 11.83
C GLU A 8 -13.40 -5.44 11.76
N ILE A 9 -13.42 -6.14 12.89
CA ILE A 9 -13.17 -7.59 12.94
C ILE A 9 -14.27 -8.36 12.21
N SER A 10 -15.53 -8.04 12.48
CA SER A 10 -16.67 -8.65 11.78
C SER A 10 -16.55 -8.48 10.26
N ASP A 11 -16.20 -7.27 9.80
CA ASP A 11 -16.03 -6.99 8.38
C ASP A 11 -14.90 -7.82 7.76
N ILE A 12 -13.76 -7.98 8.44
CA ILE A 12 -12.68 -8.86 7.97
C ILE A 12 -13.11 -10.31 7.91
N LEU A 13 -13.77 -10.84 8.93
CA LEU A 13 -14.18 -12.25 8.97
C LEU A 13 -15.16 -12.56 7.84
N LYS A 14 -16.10 -11.65 7.57
CA LYS A 14 -17.08 -11.79 6.48
C LYS A 14 -16.44 -11.66 5.09
N SER A 15 -15.52 -10.71 4.93
CA SER A 15 -14.88 -10.42 3.65
C SER A 15 -13.64 -11.28 3.36
N GLN A 16 -13.13 -12.00 4.36
CA GLN A 16 -11.80 -12.61 4.36
C GLN A 16 -10.69 -11.62 3.93
N GLY A 17 -10.87 -10.34 4.28
CA GLY A 17 -9.96 -9.25 3.90
C GLY A 17 -10.13 -8.69 2.48
N LYS A 18 -11.08 -9.21 1.68
CA LYS A 18 -11.43 -8.69 0.34
C LYS A 18 -12.57 -7.66 0.45
N PHE A 19 -12.21 -6.39 0.63
CA PHE A 19 -13.18 -5.30 0.80
C PHE A 19 -13.74 -4.75 -0.50
N PHE A 20 -12.97 -4.85 -1.58
CA PHE A 20 -13.38 -4.52 -2.93
C PHE A 20 -12.59 -5.37 -3.93
N SER A 21 -13.27 -5.76 -5.00
CA SER A 21 -12.68 -6.46 -6.15
C SER A 21 -11.99 -5.44 -7.04
N ALA A 22 -10.81 -5.79 -7.55
CA ALA A 22 -10.13 -4.89 -8.47
C ALA A 22 -10.85 -4.77 -9.81
N SER A 23 -10.83 -3.56 -10.39
CA SER A 23 -11.33 -3.33 -11.74
C SER A 23 -10.48 -4.06 -12.78
N GLN A 24 -11.09 -4.53 -13.86
CA GLN A 24 -10.37 -5.07 -15.01
C GLN A 24 -9.66 -3.99 -15.83
N ASN A 25 -10.04 -2.72 -15.65
CA ASN A 25 -9.52 -1.54 -16.34
C ASN A 25 -9.00 -0.49 -15.36
N VAL A 26 -8.31 0.53 -15.88
CA VAL A 26 -7.94 1.70 -15.08
C VAL A 26 -9.19 2.39 -14.52
N ILE A 27 -9.08 2.88 -13.28
CA ILE A 27 -10.12 3.68 -12.65
C ILE A 27 -9.95 5.16 -12.99
N THR A 28 -10.97 5.96 -12.69
CA THR A 28 -10.84 7.43 -12.69
C THR A 28 -9.63 7.83 -11.83
N PRO A 29 -8.70 8.64 -12.37
CA PRO A 29 -7.47 8.97 -11.64
C PRO A 29 -7.75 9.65 -10.30
N ILE A 30 -7.08 9.17 -9.25
CA ILE A 30 -7.12 9.78 -7.92
C ILE A 30 -5.73 10.36 -7.66
N ALA A 31 -5.62 11.67 -7.53
CA ALA A 31 -4.36 12.32 -7.21
C ALA A 31 -3.90 11.93 -5.81
N LEU A 32 -2.63 11.52 -5.67
CA LEU A 32 -2.06 11.28 -4.35
C LEU A 32 -1.97 12.59 -3.54
N PRO A 33 -2.12 12.53 -2.21
CA PRO A 33 -1.92 13.70 -1.38
C PRO A 33 -0.43 14.06 -1.28
N GLU A 34 -0.14 15.33 -1.00
CA GLU A 34 1.19 15.72 -0.53
C GLU A 34 1.43 15.11 0.85
N TRP A 35 2.43 14.22 0.94
CA TRP A 35 2.80 13.54 2.18
C TRP A 35 4.28 13.17 2.13
N THR A 36 5.04 13.58 3.16
CA THR A 36 6.49 13.38 3.23
C THR A 36 6.87 12.59 4.50
N PRO A 37 6.66 11.27 4.53
CA PRO A 37 7.05 10.45 5.68
C PRO A 37 8.56 10.21 5.77
N THR A 38 8.98 9.81 6.97
CA THR A 38 10.30 9.24 7.21
C THR A 38 10.28 7.72 7.02
N THR A 39 11.09 7.24 6.08
CA THR A 39 11.36 5.82 5.80
C THR A 39 12.03 5.13 7.00
N ILE A 40 12.18 3.81 6.95
CA ILE A 40 12.85 3.07 8.03
C ILE A 40 14.35 3.38 8.14
N THR A 41 14.99 3.81 7.05
CA THR A 41 16.40 4.25 7.02
C THR A 41 16.62 5.65 7.56
N GLY A 42 15.54 6.38 7.89
CA GLY A 42 15.62 7.75 8.40
C GLY A 42 15.53 8.84 7.33
N ASN A 43 15.45 8.47 6.05
CA ASN A 43 15.32 9.41 4.95
C ASN A 43 13.87 9.92 4.82
N GLU A 44 13.71 11.21 4.51
CA GLU A 44 12.43 11.76 4.07
C GLU A 44 12.11 11.29 2.64
N LEU A 45 10.84 10.93 2.41
CA LEU A 45 10.36 10.50 1.11
C LEU A 45 9.13 11.33 0.75
N SER A 46 9.20 12.18 -0.27
CA SER A 46 8.00 12.79 -0.85
C SER A 46 7.21 11.73 -1.61
N LEU A 47 5.99 11.40 -1.17
CA LEU A 47 5.18 10.35 -1.79
C LEU A 47 4.96 10.63 -3.29
N ARG A 48 4.50 11.84 -3.61
CA ARG A 48 4.29 12.25 -5.00
C ARG A 48 5.60 12.34 -5.76
N GLY A 49 6.63 12.99 -5.19
CA GLY A 49 7.94 13.12 -5.82
C GLY A 49 8.58 11.77 -6.17
N HIS A 50 8.42 10.75 -5.31
CA HIS A 50 8.95 9.41 -5.56
C HIS A 50 8.23 8.68 -6.69
N CYS A 51 6.92 8.93 -6.85
CA CYS A 51 6.10 8.33 -7.91
C CYS A 51 6.24 9.06 -9.26
N MET A 52 6.59 10.35 -9.27
CA MET A 52 6.72 11.11 -10.52
C MET A 52 7.75 10.47 -11.46
N GLY A 53 7.36 10.25 -12.71
CA GLY A 53 8.18 9.61 -13.74
C GLY A 53 8.25 8.08 -13.65
N HIS A 54 7.57 7.45 -12.69
CA HIS A 54 7.67 6.01 -12.45
C HIS A 54 6.31 5.35 -12.18
N VAL A 55 6.10 4.16 -12.75
CA VAL A 55 4.98 3.32 -12.34
C VAL A 55 5.32 2.70 -10.99
N THR A 56 4.45 2.94 -10.01
CA THR A 56 4.71 2.61 -8.60
C THR A 56 3.56 1.79 -8.03
N LEU A 57 3.88 0.73 -7.29
CA LEU A 57 2.93 0.01 -6.47
C LEU A 57 3.02 0.54 -5.04
N LEU A 58 1.97 1.18 -4.56
CA LEU A 58 1.82 1.54 -3.17
C LEU A 58 1.05 0.43 -2.45
N THR A 59 1.64 -0.11 -1.39
CA THR A 59 1.00 -1.09 -0.53
C THR A 59 0.75 -0.52 0.85
N ILE A 60 -0.41 -0.82 1.43
CA ILE A 60 -0.79 -0.42 2.79
C ILE A 60 -1.17 -1.67 3.56
N CYS A 61 -0.44 -1.97 4.63
CA CYS A 61 -0.68 -3.13 5.48
C CYS A 61 -0.85 -2.71 6.94
N PHE A 62 -2.00 -3.01 7.53
CA PHE A 62 -2.27 -2.66 8.92
C PHE A 62 -1.87 -3.78 9.91
N THR A 63 -1.87 -5.03 9.45
CA THR A 63 -1.69 -6.20 10.32
C THR A 63 -0.80 -7.25 9.64
N ALA A 64 -0.03 -7.99 10.44
CA ALA A 64 0.79 -9.10 9.93
C ALA A 64 -0.05 -10.20 9.27
N TYR A 65 -1.31 -10.38 9.72
CA TYR A 65 -2.26 -11.32 9.11
C TYR A 65 -2.51 -11.01 7.63
N SER A 66 -2.55 -9.73 7.27
CA SER A 66 -2.80 -9.29 5.90
C SER A 66 -1.54 -9.24 5.02
N GLU A 67 -0.37 -9.62 5.55
CA GLU A 67 0.89 -9.57 4.82
C GLU A 67 0.96 -10.53 3.63
N PRO A 68 0.56 -11.81 3.75
CA PRO A 68 0.59 -12.74 2.62
C PRO A 68 -0.31 -12.28 1.46
N HIS A 69 -1.32 -11.45 1.74
CA HIS A 69 -2.17 -10.86 0.72
C HIS A 69 -1.40 -9.86 -0.15
N LEU A 70 -0.55 -9.02 0.45
CA LEU A 70 0.24 -8.05 -0.29
C LEU A 70 1.34 -8.71 -1.11
N GLU A 71 2.00 -9.73 -0.56
CA GLU A 71 3.03 -10.49 -1.26
C GLU A 71 2.51 -11.10 -2.57
N SER A 72 1.23 -11.50 -2.61
CA SER A 72 0.61 -12.01 -3.84
C SER A 72 0.58 -10.99 -4.99
N PHE A 73 0.60 -9.69 -4.70
CA PHE A 73 0.69 -8.62 -5.70
C PHE A 73 2.12 -8.08 -5.88
N ARG A 74 2.88 -7.89 -4.80
CA ARG A 74 4.21 -7.27 -4.85
C ARG A 74 5.17 -8.04 -5.74
N ARG A 75 5.25 -9.36 -5.54
CA ARG A 75 6.19 -10.23 -6.28
C ARG A 75 6.02 -10.11 -7.80
N PRO A 76 4.84 -10.36 -8.40
CA PRO A 76 4.68 -10.24 -9.85
C PRO A 76 4.81 -8.81 -10.38
N PHE A 77 4.58 -7.79 -9.55
CA PHE A 77 4.77 -6.40 -9.95
C PHE A 77 6.25 -6.01 -9.99
N LEU A 78 7.03 -6.40 -8.97
CA LEU A 78 8.47 -6.12 -8.91
C LEU A 78 9.22 -6.82 -10.06
N GLU A 79 8.81 -8.04 -10.43
CA GLU A 79 9.32 -8.75 -11.62
C GLU A 79 9.12 -7.95 -12.93
N ALA A 80 8.11 -7.07 -12.99
CA ALA A 80 7.86 -6.20 -14.14
C ALA A 80 8.70 -4.90 -14.13
N GLY A 81 9.58 -4.70 -13.14
CA GLY A 81 10.49 -3.56 -13.06
C GLY A 81 9.89 -2.27 -12.50
N GLY A 82 8.73 -2.34 -11.83
CA GLY A 82 8.12 -1.18 -11.19
C GLY A 82 8.76 -0.81 -9.84
N ARG A 83 8.41 0.37 -9.30
CA ARG A 83 8.83 0.80 -7.95
C ARG A 83 7.82 0.39 -6.88
N LEU A 84 8.28 0.03 -5.69
CA LEU A 84 7.43 -0.29 -4.56
C LEU A 84 7.53 0.81 -3.51
N ILE A 85 6.39 1.20 -2.93
CA ILE A 85 6.30 1.91 -1.65
C ILE A 85 5.46 1.04 -0.71
N ASP A 86 5.96 0.76 0.48
CA ASP A 86 5.25 -0.04 1.48
C ASP A 86 5.00 0.78 2.74
N VAL A 87 3.74 0.95 3.10
CA VAL A 87 3.31 1.72 4.25
C VAL A 87 2.68 0.80 5.28
N ARG A 88 3.16 0.92 6.52
CA ARG A 88 2.67 0.26 7.73
C ARG A 88 2.07 1.27 8.69
N PRO A 89 0.75 1.53 8.59
CA PRO A 89 0.10 2.46 9.48
C PRO A 89 -0.11 1.85 10.88
N LEU A 90 0.25 2.59 11.92
CA LEU A 90 -0.11 2.30 13.30
C LEU A 90 -1.22 3.26 13.75
N MET A 91 -2.43 2.72 13.94
CA MET A 91 -3.59 3.53 14.32
C MET A 91 -3.65 3.85 15.82
N SER A 92 -3.03 3.01 16.66
CA SER A 92 -3.02 3.20 18.11
C SER A 92 -1.79 3.99 18.57
N ARG A 93 -2.03 5.04 19.35
CA ARG A 93 -0.98 5.85 19.98
C ARG A 93 -0.06 5.01 20.86
N ILE A 94 -0.64 4.09 21.65
CA ILE A 94 0.11 3.20 22.54
C ILE A 94 1.00 2.28 21.71
N LYS A 95 0.45 1.67 20.65
CA LYS A 95 1.25 0.82 19.75
C LYS A 95 2.38 1.59 19.07
N TRP A 96 2.12 2.83 18.65
CA TRP A 96 3.17 3.69 18.09
C TRP A 96 4.31 3.93 19.08
N LEU A 97 3.99 4.36 20.31
CA LEU A 97 5.00 4.67 21.32
C LEU A 97 5.82 3.44 21.72
N LEU A 98 5.19 2.27 21.83
CA LEU A 98 5.85 1.05 22.30
C LEU A 98 6.56 0.28 21.19
N PHE A 99 6.01 0.23 19.97
CA PHE A 99 6.45 -0.71 18.93
C PHE A 99 7.02 -0.06 17.68
N SER A 100 6.91 1.25 17.46
CA SER A 100 7.40 1.87 16.22
C SER A 100 8.90 1.64 15.99
N ARG A 101 9.73 1.80 17.04
CA ARG A 101 11.18 1.56 16.96
C ARG A 101 11.50 0.09 16.67
N LEU A 102 10.81 -0.83 17.35
CA LEU A 102 10.97 -2.26 17.15
C LEU A 102 10.62 -2.64 15.70
N LEU A 103 9.45 -2.21 15.22
CA LEU A 103 9.01 -2.48 13.85
C LEU A 103 9.97 -1.94 12.80
N ARG A 104 10.49 -0.72 13.00
CA ARG A 104 11.51 -0.12 12.12
C ARG A 104 12.80 -0.94 12.13
N SER A 105 13.29 -1.31 13.31
CA SER A 105 14.51 -2.11 13.46
C SER A 105 14.38 -3.52 12.87
N THR A 106 13.26 -4.20 13.12
CA THR A 106 12.98 -5.52 12.53
C THR A 106 12.87 -5.42 11.01
N ALA A 107 12.19 -4.40 10.48
CA ALA A 107 12.10 -4.19 9.04
C ALA A 107 13.48 -3.94 8.41
N LEU A 108 14.34 -3.11 9.03
CA LEU A 108 15.71 -2.90 8.55
C LEU A 108 16.54 -4.18 8.52
N ALA A 109 16.37 -5.05 9.53
CA ALA A 109 17.13 -6.30 9.61
C ALA A 109 16.64 -7.40 8.65
N THR A 110 15.41 -7.29 8.14
CA THR A 110 14.76 -8.36 7.35
C THR A 110 14.53 -8.01 5.90
N LEU A 111 14.35 -6.73 5.57
CA LEU A 111 14.05 -6.29 4.21
C LEU A 111 15.35 -6.08 3.40
N PRO A 112 15.35 -6.42 2.10
CA PRO A 112 16.44 -6.07 1.21
C PRO A 112 16.65 -4.55 1.13
N GLU A 113 17.91 -4.09 1.02
CA GLU A 113 18.26 -2.66 0.95
C GLU A 113 17.50 -1.90 -0.14
N SER A 114 17.20 -2.56 -1.26
CA SER A 114 16.43 -2.00 -2.39
C SER A 114 15.01 -1.58 -2.01
N ILE A 115 14.44 -2.12 -0.93
CA ILE A 115 13.08 -1.81 -0.45
C ILE A 115 13.12 -0.91 0.80
N GLN A 116 14.21 -0.92 1.57
CA GLN A 116 14.29 -0.20 2.85
C GLN A 116 14.02 1.31 2.70
N ASN A 117 14.52 1.93 1.63
CA ASN A 117 14.32 3.36 1.34
C ASN A 117 12.90 3.71 0.85
N SER A 118 12.00 2.73 0.71
CA SER A 118 10.60 2.95 0.36
C SER A 118 9.62 2.28 1.33
N PHE A 119 10.13 1.73 2.43
CA PHE A 119 9.33 1.16 3.52
C PHE A 119 9.12 2.20 4.62
N ILE A 120 7.86 2.39 5.03
CA ILE A 120 7.42 3.45 5.92
C ILE A 120 6.60 2.85 7.06
N VAL A 121 6.97 3.14 8.30
CA VAL A 121 6.13 2.89 9.48
C VAL A 121 5.56 4.22 9.96
N ALA A 122 4.25 4.45 9.79
CA ALA A 122 3.64 5.75 10.00
C ALA A 122 2.60 5.75 11.12
N TYR A 123 2.57 6.79 11.95
CA TYR A 123 1.49 7.00 12.91
C TYR A 123 0.32 7.70 12.24
N ARG A 124 -0.85 7.05 12.19
CA ARG A 124 -2.12 7.63 11.71
C ARG A 124 -2.00 8.57 10.48
N PRO A 125 -1.52 8.10 9.31
CA PRO A 125 -1.43 8.90 8.10
C PRO A 125 -2.82 9.18 7.47
N MET A 126 -3.71 9.85 8.20
CA MET A 126 -5.14 10.00 7.85
C MET A 126 -5.34 10.63 6.47
N GLN A 127 -4.55 11.64 6.10
CA GLN A 127 -4.63 12.28 4.79
C GLN A 127 -4.46 11.27 3.64
N LEU A 128 -3.51 10.33 3.78
CA LEU A 128 -3.33 9.25 2.81
C LEU A 128 -4.51 8.28 2.82
N LEU A 129 -4.92 7.82 4.01
CA LEU A 129 -5.98 6.82 4.15
C LEU A 129 -7.34 7.33 3.65
N ASP A 130 -7.65 8.59 3.92
CA ASP A 130 -8.89 9.24 3.52
C ASP A 130 -8.90 9.49 2.00
N THR A 131 -7.79 9.97 1.42
CA THR A 131 -7.65 10.14 -0.04
C THR A 131 -7.84 8.82 -0.79
N LEU A 132 -7.33 7.72 -0.24
CA LEU A 132 -7.44 6.38 -0.84
C LEU A 132 -8.74 5.66 -0.50
N THR A 133 -9.60 6.28 0.33
CA THR A 133 -10.87 5.74 0.81
C THR A 133 -10.71 4.33 1.40
N VAL A 134 -9.77 4.17 2.32
CA VAL A 134 -9.48 2.89 2.97
C VAL A 134 -10.68 2.47 3.85
N PRO A 135 -11.35 1.33 3.56
CA PRO A 135 -12.61 0.97 4.21
C PRO A 135 -12.48 0.38 5.62
N ASN A 136 -11.28 -0.10 5.99
CA ASN A 136 -11.01 -0.83 7.22
C ASN A 136 -9.52 -0.81 7.58
N TYR A 137 -9.17 -0.70 8.86
CA TYR A 137 -7.78 -0.54 9.33
C TYR A 137 -7.17 -1.82 9.89
N LEU A 138 -7.67 -2.99 9.47
CA LEU A 138 -7.10 -4.29 9.77
C LEU A 138 -6.65 -5.04 8.50
N GLY A 139 -7.05 -4.56 7.33
CA GLY A 139 -6.80 -5.19 6.02
C GLY A 139 -5.46 -4.86 5.36
N ALA A 140 -5.38 -5.22 4.08
CA ALA A 140 -4.29 -4.91 3.16
C ALA A 140 -4.85 -4.35 1.85
N TYR A 141 -4.15 -3.34 1.32
CA TYR A 141 -4.57 -2.62 0.12
C TYR A 141 -3.38 -2.38 -0.80
N VAL A 142 -3.65 -2.43 -2.10
CA VAL A 142 -2.67 -2.22 -3.16
C VAL A 142 -3.21 -1.17 -4.11
N TYR A 143 -2.35 -0.24 -4.50
CA TYR A 143 -2.67 0.85 -5.41
C TYR A 143 -1.58 0.94 -6.48
N LEU A 144 -1.97 0.85 -7.74
CA LEU A 144 -1.08 1.08 -8.87
C LEU A 144 -1.15 2.56 -9.24
N ILE A 145 0.01 3.19 -9.24
CA ILE A 145 0.21 4.62 -9.44
C ILE A 145 0.97 4.81 -10.74
N ASP A 146 0.52 5.76 -11.56
CA ASP A 146 1.19 6.13 -12.80
C ASP A 146 2.31 7.16 -12.60
N ARG A 147 2.99 7.49 -13.71
CA ARG A 147 4.09 8.45 -13.76
C ARG A 147 3.69 9.89 -13.35
N HIS A 148 2.40 10.19 -13.22
CA HIS A 148 1.88 11.49 -12.82
C HIS A 148 1.45 11.52 -11.34
N ALA A 149 1.83 10.49 -10.57
CA ALA A 149 1.45 10.31 -9.18
C ALA A 149 -0.08 10.22 -8.99
N GLN A 150 -0.78 9.58 -9.94
CA GLN A 150 -2.20 9.31 -9.84
C GLN A 150 -2.45 7.82 -9.66
N VAL A 151 -3.36 7.47 -8.76
CA VAL A 151 -3.83 6.09 -8.61
C VAL A 151 -4.71 5.75 -9.80
N ARG A 152 -4.33 4.70 -10.53
CA ARG A 152 -5.02 4.21 -11.73
C ARG A 152 -5.62 2.83 -11.56
N TRP A 153 -5.27 2.11 -10.50
CA TRP A 153 -5.89 0.83 -10.16
C TRP A 153 -5.73 0.52 -8.69
N LYS A 154 -6.65 -0.26 -8.11
CA LYS A 154 -6.59 -0.67 -6.70
C LYS A 154 -7.17 -2.06 -6.46
N ALA A 155 -6.62 -2.77 -5.49
CA ALA A 155 -7.11 -4.05 -5.00
C ALA A 155 -7.01 -4.16 -3.48
N SER A 156 -7.71 -5.14 -2.90
CA SER A 156 -7.64 -5.48 -1.48
C SER A 156 -7.61 -6.99 -1.27
N GLY A 157 -7.14 -7.47 -0.12
CA GLY A 157 -7.11 -8.90 0.21
C GLY A 157 -6.18 -9.72 -0.70
N LYS A 158 -6.30 -11.04 -0.70
CA LYS A 158 -5.46 -11.93 -1.52
C LYS A 158 -5.75 -11.74 -3.02
N ALA A 159 -4.71 -11.71 -3.85
CA ALA A 159 -4.87 -11.60 -5.29
C ALA A 159 -5.60 -12.82 -5.88
N THR A 160 -6.55 -12.56 -6.77
CA THR A 160 -7.13 -13.56 -7.67
C THR A 160 -6.38 -13.57 -9.00
N GLU A 161 -6.46 -14.65 -9.76
CA GLU A 161 -5.82 -14.75 -11.09
C GLU A 161 -6.29 -13.62 -12.04
N ALA A 162 -7.57 -13.26 -12.00
CA ALA A 162 -8.12 -12.18 -12.80
C ALA A 162 -7.53 -10.81 -12.39
N GLU A 163 -7.33 -10.57 -11.09
CA GLU A 163 -6.70 -9.32 -10.61
C GLU A 163 -5.22 -9.28 -10.96
N LEU A 164 -4.50 -10.41 -10.92
CA LEU A 164 -3.10 -10.48 -11.33
C LEU A 164 -2.94 -10.22 -12.83
N ALA A 165 -3.80 -10.80 -13.65
CA ALA A 165 -3.82 -10.56 -15.10
C ALA A 165 -4.12 -9.08 -15.41
N ALA A 166 -5.13 -8.51 -14.75
CA ALA A 166 -5.48 -7.10 -14.89
C ALA A 166 -4.32 -6.19 -14.46
N MET A 167 -3.73 -6.43 -13.29
CA MET A 167 -2.60 -5.65 -12.77
C MET A 167 -1.42 -5.69 -13.75
N LYS A 168 -0.98 -6.87 -14.19
CA LYS A 168 0.14 -7.00 -15.14
C LYS A 168 -0.13 -6.25 -16.44
N ARG A 169 -1.34 -6.37 -16.98
CA ARG A 169 -1.75 -5.68 -18.21
C ARG A 169 -1.72 -4.16 -18.03
N ILE A 170 -2.32 -3.65 -16.96
CA ILE A 170 -2.36 -2.21 -16.67
C ILE A 170 -0.96 -1.68 -16.36
N THR A 171 -0.12 -2.41 -15.62
CA THR A 171 1.28 -2.03 -15.39
C THR A 171 2.02 -1.86 -16.72
N LYS A 172 1.86 -2.78 -17.68
CA LYS A 172 2.47 -2.67 -19.01
C LYS A 172 1.95 -1.46 -19.79
N GLU A 173 0.63 -1.21 -19.75
CA GLU A 173 -0.01 -0.05 -20.36
C GLU A 173 0.58 1.25 -19.80
N LEU A 174 0.59 1.40 -18.46
CA LEU A 174 1.12 2.57 -17.77
C LEU A 174 2.62 2.77 -17.97
N LEU A 175 3.41 1.71 -18.17
CA LEU A 175 4.84 1.82 -18.50
C LEU A 175 5.04 2.30 -19.95
N SER A 176 4.11 1.98 -20.85
CA SER A 176 4.19 2.31 -22.29
C SER A 176 3.63 3.69 -22.66
N GLU A 177 2.84 4.32 -21.78
CA GLU A 177 2.46 5.73 -21.92
C GLU A 177 3.76 6.58 -22.09
N LYS A 178 3.68 7.76 -22.71
CA LYS A 178 4.84 8.66 -22.83
C LYS A 178 4.72 9.76 -21.79
#